data_AF-A0A2J8WSV7-F1
#
_entry.id   AF-A0A2J8WSV7-F1
#
_cell.length_a   1.000
_cell.length_b   1.000
_cell.length_c   1.000
_cell.angle_alpha   90.00
_cell.angle_beta   90.00
_cell.angle_gamma   90.00
#
_symmetry.space_group_name_H-M   'P 1'
#
loop_
_entity.id
_entity.type
_entity.pdbx_description
1 polymer ?
#
loop_
_entity_poly.entity_id
_entity_poly.type
_entity_poly.pdbx_seq_one_letter_code
_entity_poly.pdbx_strand_id
1 'polypeptide(L)'
;MLLSIGMLMLSATQVYTILTVQLFAFLNLLPVEADILAYNFENASQTFDDLPARFGYRLPAEGLKGFLINSKPENACEPIVPPPVKDNSSGTFIVLIRRLDCNFDIKVLNAQRAGYKAAIVHNVDSDDLISMGSNDSKYRGHLILVPEFSLPLEYYLIPFLIIVGICLILIVIFMITKFVQDRHRARRNRLR
;
A
#
# COMPACT_ATOMS: atom_id res chain seq x y z
N MET A 1 -11.77 -49.82 -2.94
CA MET A 1 -11.97 -48.69 -2.00
C MET A 1 -10.76 -47.76 -1.90
N LEU A 2 -9.52 -48.27 -1.94
CA LEU A 2 -8.29 -47.45 -1.92
C LEU A 2 -8.11 -46.53 -3.15
N LEU A 3 -8.52 -46.95 -4.35
CA LEU A 3 -8.47 -46.12 -5.57
C LEU A 3 -9.33 -44.84 -5.47
N SER A 4 -10.47 -44.90 -4.78
CA SER A 4 -11.39 -43.77 -4.64
C SER A 4 -10.84 -42.69 -3.70
N ILE A 5 -10.05 -43.08 -2.68
CA ILE A 5 -9.45 -42.17 -1.71
C ILE A 5 -8.23 -41.44 -2.31
N GLY A 6 -7.45 -42.12 -3.17
CA GLY A 6 -6.33 -41.49 -3.89
C GLY A 6 -6.77 -40.41 -4.87
N MET A 7 -7.86 -40.63 -5.60
CA MET A 7 -8.45 -39.64 -6.52
C MET A 7 -9.00 -38.40 -5.77
N LEU A 8 -9.55 -38.60 -4.57
CA LEU A 8 -9.99 -37.51 -3.68
C LEU A 8 -8.81 -36.65 -3.18
N MET A 9 -7.68 -37.27 -2.82
CA MET A 9 -6.49 -36.54 -2.35
C MET A 9 -5.77 -35.75 -3.47
N LEU A 10 -5.78 -36.27 -4.71
CA LEU A 10 -5.33 -35.53 -5.90
C LEU A 10 -6.22 -34.31 -6.19
N SER A 11 -7.54 -34.45 -6.02
CA SER A 11 -8.46 -33.30 -6.18
C SER A 11 -8.26 -32.23 -5.10
N ALA A 12 -8.02 -32.63 -3.84
CA ALA A 12 -7.83 -31.70 -2.74
C ALA A 12 -6.50 -30.91 -2.85
N THR A 13 -5.42 -31.58 -3.27
CA THR A 13 -4.13 -30.93 -3.53
C THR A 13 -4.21 -29.98 -4.72
N GLN A 14 -4.89 -30.38 -5.80
CA GLN A 14 -5.14 -29.47 -6.93
C GLN A 14 -5.98 -28.26 -6.54
N VAL A 15 -7.05 -28.45 -5.77
CA VAL A 15 -7.89 -27.35 -5.27
C VAL A 15 -7.06 -26.40 -4.39
N TYR A 16 -6.20 -26.93 -3.51
CA TYR A 16 -5.30 -26.11 -2.69
C TYR A 16 -4.28 -25.33 -3.52
N THR A 17 -3.67 -25.93 -4.54
CA THR A 17 -2.74 -25.23 -5.44
C THR A 17 -3.44 -24.15 -6.25
N ILE A 18 -4.66 -24.41 -6.73
CA ILE A 18 -5.44 -23.40 -7.46
C ILE A 18 -5.79 -22.25 -6.53
N LEU A 19 -6.28 -22.54 -5.33
CA LEU A 19 -6.68 -21.52 -4.36
C LEU A 19 -5.49 -20.64 -3.93
N THR A 20 -4.31 -21.23 -3.71
CA THR A 20 -3.09 -20.49 -3.34
C THR A 20 -2.56 -19.63 -4.49
N VAL A 21 -2.61 -20.12 -5.73
CA VAL A 21 -2.26 -19.33 -6.92
C VAL A 21 -3.26 -18.19 -7.13
N GLN A 22 -4.56 -18.44 -6.97
CA GLN A 22 -5.60 -17.41 -7.08
C GLN A 22 -5.44 -16.32 -6.02
N LEU A 23 -5.14 -16.71 -4.77
CA LEU A 23 -4.92 -15.78 -3.66
C LEU A 23 -3.64 -14.96 -3.87
N PHE A 24 -2.54 -15.59 -4.30
CA PHE A 24 -1.30 -14.89 -4.62
C PHE A 24 -1.50 -13.91 -5.79
N ALA A 25 -2.18 -14.32 -6.86
CA ALA A 25 -2.52 -13.43 -7.97
C ALA A 25 -3.38 -12.24 -7.49
N PHE A 26 -4.38 -12.48 -6.64
CA PHE A 26 -5.23 -11.43 -6.07
C PHE A 26 -4.46 -10.47 -5.16
N LEU A 27 -3.50 -10.97 -4.37
CA LEU A 27 -2.62 -10.14 -3.52
C LEU A 27 -1.65 -9.27 -4.33
N ASN A 28 -1.27 -9.69 -5.54
CA ASN A 28 -0.42 -8.90 -6.45
C ASN A 28 -1.22 -7.97 -7.38
N LEU A 29 -2.55 -8.04 -7.37
CA LEU A 29 -3.45 -7.17 -8.14
C LEU A 29 -3.84 -5.88 -7.39
N LEU A 30 -3.17 -5.56 -6.28
CA LEU A 30 -3.37 -4.28 -5.61
C LEU A 30 -2.98 -3.14 -6.57
N PRO A 31 -3.89 -2.24 -6.94
CA PRO A 31 -3.57 -1.14 -7.83
C PRO A 31 -2.59 -0.21 -7.13
N VAL A 32 -1.39 -0.11 -7.67
CA VAL A 32 -0.38 0.89 -7.30
C VAL A 32 -0.24 1.81 -8.50
N GLU A 33 -1.30 2.53 -8.81
CA GLU A 33 -1.29 3.55 -9.85
C GLU A 33 -1.90 4.80 -9.22
N ALA A 34 -1.12 5.87 -9.21
CA ALA A 34 -1.49 7.14 -8.62
C ALA A 34 -1.20 8.21 -9.66
N ASP A 35 -2.14 8.41 -10.59
CA ASP A 35 -1.97 9.36 -11.68
C ASP A 35 -2.19 10.80 -11.23
N ILE A 36 -1.45 11.73 -11.83
CA ILE A 36 -1.69 13.17 -11.64
C ILE A 36 -2.77 13.64 -12.62
N LEU A 37 -3.93 14.02 -12.09
CA LEU A 37 -5.01 14.65 -12.83
C LEU A 37 -5.08 16.15 -12.52
N ALA A 38 -4.73 16.99 -13.50
CA ALA A 38 -4.85 18.44 -13.37
C ALA A 38 -6.16 18.92 -13.99
N TYR A 39 -6.80 19.89 -13.34
CA TYR A 39 -8.00 20.56 -13.85
C TYR A 39 -7.68 22.01 -14.17
N ASN A 40 -8.05 22.45 -15.36
CA ASN A 40 -7.98 23.86 -15.75
C ASN A 40 -9.19 24.64 -15.18
N PHE A 41 -9.15 25.97 -15.23
CA PHE A 41 -10.24 26.88 -14.88
C PHE A 41 -11.53 26.64 -15.69
N GLU A 42 -11.41 26.04 -16.87
CA GLU A 42 -12.53 25.64 -17.72
C GLU A 42 -13.06 24.22 -17.39
N ASN A 43 -12.64 23.62 -16.28
CA ASN A 43 -12.91 22.24 -15.88
C ASN A 43 -12.45 21.16 -16.87
N ALA A 44 -11.64 21.50 -17.87
CA ALA A 44 -10.93 20.52 -18.68
C ALA A 44 -9.89 19.79 -17.83
N SER A 45 -9.83 18.47 -17.94
CA SER A 45 -8.88 17.63 -17.21
C SER A 45 -7.78 17.10 -18.11
N GLN A 46 -6.54 17.08 -17.62
CA GLN A 46 -5.41 16.47 -18.29
C GLN A 46 -4.65 15.56 -17.33
N THR A 47 -4.23 14.40 -17.82
CA THR A 47 -3.40 13.42 -17.12
C THR A 47 -1.93 13.66 -17.45
N PHE A 48 -1.06 13.50 -16.44
CA PHE A 48 0.38 13.62 -16.59
C PHE A 48 1.04 12.36 -16.05
N ASP A 49 2.03 11.86 -16.79
CA ASP A 49 2.85 10.75 -16.31
C ASP A 49 3.72 11.22 -15.14
N ASP A 50 3.90 10.37 -14.14
CA ASP A 50 4.65 10.72 -12.93
C ASP A 50 5.48 9.57 -12.36
N LEU A 51 6.42 9.92 -11.49
CA LEU A 51 7.20 8.97 -10.70
C LEU A 51 7.21 9.40 -9.23
N PRO A 52 6.87 8.50 -8.28
CA PRO A 52 6.91 8.83 -6.87
C PRO A 52 8.35 9.03 -6.38
N ALA A 53 8.52 9.90 -5.39
CA ALA A 53 9.80 10.06 -4.72
C ALA A 53 10.20 8.79 -3.97
N ARG A 54 11.51 8.48 -3.93
CA ARG A 54 12.06 7.36 -3.15
C ARG A 54 12.22 7.69 -1.67
N PHE A 55 11.62 8.79 -1.21
CA PHE A 55 11.67 9.29 0.15
C PHE A 55 10.34 9.94 0.52
N GLY A 56 10.10 10.13 1.83
CA GLY A 56 8.84 10.64 2.34
C GLY A 56 7.80 9.54 2.60
N TYR A 57 6.60 9.96 2.98
CA TYR A 57 5.46 9.07 3.20
C TYR A 57 4.71 8.81 1.89
N ARG A 58 4.01 7.67 1.82
CA ARG A 58 3.10 7.38 0.70
C ARG A 58 1.86 8.25 0.78
N LEU A 59 1.31 8.61 -0.36
CA LEU A 59 0.02 9.30 -0.45
C LEU A 59 -1.10 8.41 0.12
N PRO A 60 -2.20 9.00 0.62
CA PRO A 60 -3.37 8.26 1.06
C PRO A 60 -3.99 7.45 -0.09
N ALA A 61 -4.70 6.36 0.22
CA ALA A 61 -5.32 5.50 -0.79
C ALA A 61 -6.43 6.22 -1.57
N GLU A 62 -7.07 7.20 -0.95
CA GLU A 62 -8.06 8.10 -1.54
C GLU A 62 -7.46 9.19 -2.45
N GLY A 63 -6.12 9.29 -2.51
CA GLY A 63 -5.41 10.33 -3.24
C GLY A 63 -5.32 11.66 -2.49
N LEU A 64 -4.62 12.63 -3.07
CA LEU A 64 -4.45 13.96 -2.51
C LEU A 64 -4.96 15.02 -3.48
N LYS A 65 -6.10 15.63 -3.15
CA LYS A 65 -6.66 16.76 -3.91
C LYS A 65 -6.23 18.08 -3.29
N GLY A 66 -5.73 19.00 -4.11
CA GLY A 66 -5.31 20.32 -3.66
C GLY A 66 -5.13 21.33 -4.80
N PHE A 67 -4.88 22.58 -4.42
CA PHE A 67 -4.53 23.64 -5.36
C PHE A 67 -3.04 23.60 -5.67
N LEU A 68 -2.71 23.63 -6.96
CA LEU A 68 -1.33 23.69 -7.43
C LEU A 68 -0.84 25.15 -7.44
N ILE A 69 0.32 25.42 -6.84
CA ILE A 69 0.92 26.75 -6.77
C ILE A 69 2.39 26.67 -7.15
N ASN A 70 2.85 27.57 -8.01
CA ASN A 70 4.26 27.65 -8.37
C ASN A 70 5.10 28.14 -7.18
N SER A 71 6.23 27.48 -6.95
CA SER A 71 7.21 27.84 -5.93
C SER A 71 7.80 29.23 -6.16
N LYS A 72 8.12 29.94 -5.07
CA LYS A 72 8.90 31.18 -5.11
C LYS A 72 9.99 31.12 -4.03
N PRO A 73 11.29 31.01 -4.40
CA PRO A 73 11.81 30.90 -5.77
C PRO A 73 11.40 29.60 -6.48
N GLU A 74 11.32 29.61 -7.82
CA GLU A 74 10.83 28.47 -8.62
C GLU A 74 11.64 27.20 -8.40
N ASN A 75 12.94 27.32 -8.16
CA ASN A 75 13.83 26.19 -7.93
C ASN A 75 13.79 25.65 -6.49
N ALA A 76 13.14 26.34 -5.55
CA ALA A 76 13.04 25.95 -4.13
C ALA A 76 14.38 25.57 -3.45
N CYS A 77 15.52 26.09 -3.94
CA CYS A 77 16.82 25.81 -3.33
C CYS A 77 17.02 26.60 -2.02
N GLU A 78 16.28 27.69 -1.87
CA GLU A 78 16.18 28.50 -0.67
C GLU A 78 14.78 28.37 -0.04
N PRO A 79 14.58 28.83 1.21
CA PRO A 79 13.26 28.85 1.83
C PRO A 79 12.22 29.53 0.93
N ILE A 80 11.13 28.83 0.68
CA ILE A 80 10.07 29.30 -0.21
C ILE A 80 8.95 29.98 0.57
N VAL A 81 8.17 30.81 -0.12
CA VAL A 81 6.99 31.44 0.47
C VAL A 81 5.97 30.39 0.93
N PRO A 82 5.30 30.58 2.08
CA PRO A 82 4.26 29.67 2.55
C PRO A 82 3.01 29.72 1.65
N PRO A 83 2.15 28.67 1.69
CA PRO A 83 0.90 28.68 0.95
C PRO A 83 -0.03 29.80 1.43
N PRO A 84 -0.92 30.31 0.56
CA PRO A 84 -1.90 31.32 0.94
C PRO A 84 -2.82 30.80 2.06
N VAL A 85 -2.80 31.45 3.21
CA VAL A 85 -3.70 31.12 4.32
C VAL A 85 -5.10 31.62 3.94
N LYS A 86 -6.06 30.71 3.75
CA LYS A 86 -7.49 31.06 3.67
C LYS A 86 -8.11 30.79 5.04
N ASP A 87 -8.54 31.84 5.72
CA ASP A 87 -8.95 31.79 7.14
C ASP A 87 -10.12 30.83 7.46
N ASN A 88 -10.86 30.32 6.47
CA ASN A 88 -12.02 29.44 6.72
C ASN A 88 -12.13 28.24 5.77
N SER A 89 -11.05 27.88 5.09
CA SER A 89 -11.02 26.67 4.25
C SER A 89 -9.64 26.04 4.35
N SER A 90 -9.56 24.82 4.88
CA SER A 90 -8.37 23.98 4.83
C SER A 90 -8.09 23.58 3.39
N GLY A 91 -7.68 24.53 2.56
CA GLY A 91 -7.19 24.27 1.23
C GLY A 91 -5.90 23.47 1.35
N THR A 92 -5.90 22.26 0.81
CA THR A 92 -4.65 21.52 0.58
C THR A 92 -3.90 22.26 -0.53
N PHE A 93 -2.67 22.68 -0.26
CA PHE A 93 -1.82 23.32 -1.25
C PHE A 93 -0.67 22.41 -1.61
N ILE A 94 -0.45 22.26 -2.91
CA ILE A 94 0.60 21.45 -3.52
C ILE A 94 1.51 22.43 -4.26
N VAL A 95 2.81 22.37 -4.00
CA VAL A 95 3.77 23.26 -4.64
C VAL A 95 4.35 22.62 -5.90
N LEU A 96 4.41 23.39 -6.98
CA LEU A 96 5.10 23.05 -8.22
C LEU A 96 6.50 23.68 -8.21
N ILE A 97 7.54 22.84 -8.32
CA ILE A 97 8.94 23.24 -8.22
C ILE A 97 9.65 22.90 -9.52
N ARG A 98 10.44 23.85 -10.02
CA ARG A 98 11.30 23.66 -11.19
C ARG A 98 12.51 22.81 -10.84
N ARG A 99 12.81 21.80 -11.67
CA ARG A 99 14.06 21.02 -11.57
C ARG A 99 15.30 21.89 -11.85
N LEU A 100 16.48 21.37 -11.48
CA LEU A 100 17.83 21.97 -11.59
C LEU A 100 18.23 22.84 -10.39
N ASP A 101 19.46 23.37 -10.42
CA ASP A 101 20.15 24.21 -9.42
C ASP A 101 20.54 23.51 -8.09
N CYS A 102 19.71 22.61 -7.57
CA CYS A 102 19.97 21.86 -6.34
C CYS A 102 19.28 20.48 -6.33
N ASN A 103 19.63 19.65 -5.35
CA ASN A 103 19.10 18.29 -5.19
C ASN A 103 17.60 18.26 -4.83
N PHE A 104 16.94 17.14 -5.13
CA PHE A 104 15.51 16.93 -4.88
C PHE A 104 15.12 17.01 -3.40
N ASP A 105 15.98 16.51 -2.52
CA ASP A 105 15.77 16.52 -1.07
C ASP A 105 15.69 17.95 -0.51
N ILE A 106 16.59 18.86 -0.91
CA ILE A 106 16.57 20.26 -0.50
C ILE A 106 15.27 20.95 -0.96
N LYS A 107 14.85 20.70 -2.20
CA LYS A 107 13.59 21.23 -2.75
C LYS A 107 12.38 20.82 -1.91
N VAL A 108 12.24 19.52 -1.66
CA VAL A 108 11.12 18.97 -0.90
C VAL A 108 11.20 19.38 0.57
N LEU A 109 12.40 19.48 1.16
CA LEU A 109 12.59 19.96 2.52
C LEU A 109 12.13 21.41 2.69
N ASN A 110 12.48 22.30 1.75
CA ASN A 110 12.04 23.69 1.80
C ASN A 110 10.53 23.81 1.62
N ALA A 111 9.92 22.99 0.74
CA ALA A 111 8.47 22.90 0.61
C ALA A 111 7.78 22.45 1.90
N GLN A 112 8.32 21.43 2.56
CA GLN A 112 7.78 20.93 3.83
C GLN A 112 7.89 22.00 4.93
N ARG A 113 9.04 22.69 5.02
CA ARG A 113 9.25 23.79 5.98
C ARG A 113 8.30 24.97 5.76
N ALA A 114 7.97 25.26 4.51
CA ALA A 114 7.00 26.29 4.15
C ALA A 114 5.54 25.88 4.44
N GLY A 115 5.27 24.61 4.74
CA GLY A 115 3.95 24.12 5.14
C GLY A 115 3.08 23.59 4.01
N TYR A 116 3.65 23.28 2.84
CA TYR A 116 2.92 22.60 1.77
C TYR A 116 2.66 21.12 2.12
N LYS A 117 1.57 20.56 1.59
CA LYS A 117 1.17 19.17 1.85
C LYS A 117 1.82 18.16 0.91
N ALA A 118 2.16 18.59 -0.30
CA ALA A 118 2.92 17.82 -1.27
C ALA A 118 3.72 18.77 -2.18
N ALA A 119 4.74 18.22 -2.82
CA ALA A 119 5.59 18.91 -3.79
C ALA A 119 5.67 18.09 -5.07
N ILE A 120 5.48 18.74 -6.21
CA ILE A 120 5.67 18.18 -7.55
C ILE A 120 6.89 18.86 -8.15
N VAL A 121 7.89 18.08 -8.53
CA VAL A 121 9.09 18.59 -9.20
C VAL A 121 8.99 18.26 -10.68
N HIS A 122 8.79 19.26 -11.52
CA HIS A 122 8.70 19.05 -12.96
C HIS A 122 10.08 19.18 -13.61
N ASN A 123 10.31 18.36 -14.64
CA ASN A 123 11.51 18.44 -15.43
C ASN A 123 11.51 19.73 -16.29
N VAL A 124 12.70 20.15 -16.72
CA VAL A 124 12.91 21.35 -17.54
C VAL A 124 13.45 20.87 -18.89
N ASP A 125 12.87 21.36 -19.98
CA ASP A 125 13.25 21.05 -21.37
C ASP A 125 13.17 19.56 -21.78
N SER A 126 12.45 18.73 -21.02
CA SER A 126 12.23 17.31 -21.33
C SER A 126 11.02 16.76 -20.58
N ASP A 127 10.30 15.83 -21.21
CA ASP A 127 9.17 15.08 -20.62
C ASP A 127 9.62 13.79 -19.92
N ASP A 128 10.93 13.50 -19.90
CA ASP A 128 11.47 12.30 -19.27
C ASP A 128 11.29 12.34 -17.76
N LEU A 129 10.78 11.23 -17.21
CA LEU A 129 10.61 11.04 -15.77
C LEU A 129 11.90 10.52 -15.14
N ILE A 130 12.30 11.17 -14.04
CA ILE A 130 13.58 10.90 -13.38
C ILE A 130 13.31 10.58 -11.92
N SER A 131 13.87 9.46 -11.47
CA SER A 131 13.71 9.00 -10.09
C SER A 131 14.26 10.02 -9.09
N MET A 132 13.38 10.57 -8.26
CA MET A 132 13.76 11.48 -7.19
C MET A 132 14.40 10.69 -6.04
N GLY A 133 15.73 10.77 -5.95
CA GLY A 133 16.52 10.26 -4.84
C GLY A 133 17.22 11.38 -4.07
N SER A 134 17.55 11.11 -2.80
CA SER A 134 18.51 11.91 -2.05
C SER A 134 19.90 11.32 -2.27
N ASN A 135 20.86 12.18 -2.60
CA ASN A 135 22.26 11.79 -2.81
C ASN A 135 23.11 11.96 -1.55
N ASP A 136 22.51 12.35 -0.42
CA ASP A 136 23.28 12.95 0.67
C ASP A 136 23.45 12.01 1.87
N SER A 137 24.66 11.47 2.01
CA SER A 137 25.15 10.81 3.22
C SER A 137 25.19 11.71 4.46
N LYS A 138 24.97 13.03 4.29
CA LYS A 138 25.11 14.06 5.33
C LYS A 138 23.84 14.30 6.17
N TYR A 139 22.67 13.90 5.69
CA TYR A 139 21.41 13.95 6.45
C TYR A 139 21.04 12.60 7.08
N ARG A 140 22.04 11.84 7.55
CA ARG A 140 21.87 10.76 8.55
C ARG A 140 21.56 11.31 9.96
N GLY A 141 21.03 12.53 10.06
CA GLY A 141 20.36 13.00 11.26
C GLY A 141 19.08 12.20 11.39
N HIS A 142 19.07 11.29 12.35
CA HIS A 142 18.04 10.29 12.63
C HIS A 142 16.70 10.97 13.00
N LEU A 143 15.98 11.56 12.04
CA LEU A 143 14.55 11.78 12.17
C LEU A 143 13.86 10.52 11.66
N ILE A 144 13.67 9.57 12.58
CA ILE A 144 12.70 8.51 12.39
C ILE A 144 11.33 9.19 12.58
N LEU A 145 10.77 9.72 11.51
CA LEU A 145 9.32 9.79 11.41
C LEU A 145 8.87 8.34 11.28
N VAL A 146 8.60 7.69 12.41
CA VAL A 146 7.88 6.42 12.42
C VAL A 146 6.48 6.80 11.98
N PRO A 147 6.04 6.46 10.76
CA PRO A 147 4.62 6.53 10.54
C PRO A 147 4.02 5.50 11.48
N GLU A 148 3.02 5.88 12.28
CA GLU A 148 2.19 4.96 13.05
C GLU A 148 1.34 4.08 12.11
N PHE A 149 1.96 3.45 11.11
CA PHE A 149 1.42 2.25 10.52
C PHE A 149 1.87 1.11 11.42
N SER A 150 1.17 0.94 12.55
CA SER A 150 1.13 -0.33 13.27
C SER A 150 0.55 -1.38 12.32
N LEU A 151 1.46 -1.86 11.49
CA LEU A 151 1.50 -2.98 10.58
C LEU A 151 0.19 -3.44 9.91
N PRO A 152 0.14 -3.44 8.56
CA PRO A 152 -0.78 -4.31 7.83
C PRO A 152 -0.58 -5.81 8.16
N LEU A 153 0.57 -6.20 8.74
CA LEU A 153 0.85 -7.57 9.15
C LEU A 153 -0.12 -8.10 10.22
N GLU A 154 -0.58 -7.26 11.16
CA GLU A 154 -1.58 -7.68 12.15
C GLU A 154 -2.93 -7.99 11.46
N TYR A 155 -3.30 -7.18 10.47
CA TYR A 155 -4.48 -7.40 9.63
C TYR A 155 -4.38 -8.65 8.75
N TYR A 156 -3.18 -9.09 8.36
CA TYR A 156 -2.96 -10.35 7.65
C TYR A 156 -2.82 -11.56 8.59
N LEU A 157 -2.30 -11.39 9.81
CA LEU A 157 -2.14 -12.48 10.78
C LEU A 157 -3.47 -12.89 11.42
N ILE A 158 -4.36 -11.95 11.73
CA ILE A 158 -5.68 -12.24 12.31
C ILE A 158 -6.49 -13.24 11.45
N PRO A 159 -6.71 -13.00 10.13
CA PRO A 159 -7.43 -13.96 9.29
C PRO A 159 -6.68 -15.29 9.13
N PHE A 160 -5.34 -15.29 9.10
CA PHE A 160 -4.54 -16.53 9.07
C PHE A 160 -4.77 -17.37 10.34
N LEU A 161 -4.71 -16.76 11.52
CA LEU A 161 -4.95 -17.45 12.80
C LEU A 161 -6.40 -17.94 12.93
N ILE A 162 -7.37 -17.19 12.43
CA ILE A 162 -8.77 -17.62 12.38
C ILE A 162 -8.94 -18.86 11.51
N ILE A 163 -8.36 -18.87 10.30
CA ILE A 163 -8.43 -20.01 9.38
C ILE A 163 -7.79 -21.25 10.02
N VAL A 164 -6.58 -21.13 10.56
CA VAL A 164 -5.88 -22.23 11.24
C VAL A 164 -6.70 -22.75 12.42
N GLY A 165 -7.28 -21.85 13.22
CA GLY A 165 -8.14 -22.19 14.36
C GLY A 165 -9.39 -22.98 13.94
N ILE A 166 -10.10 -22.53 12.92
CA ILE A 166 -11.28 -23.23 12.38
C ILE A 166 -10.90 -24.63 11.87
N CYS A 167 -9.79 -24.75 11.13
CA CYS A 167 -9.31 -26.04 10.63
C CYS A 167 -9.02 -27.03 11.77
N LEU A 168 -8.34 -26.59 12.84
CA LEU A 168 -8.06 -27.43 14.00
C LEU A 168 -9.35 -27.86 14.72
N ILE A 169 -10.32 -26.96 14.89
CA ILE A 169 -11.61 -27.29 15.50
C ILE A 169 -12.36 -28.36 14.68
N LEU A 170 -12.39 -28.23 13.35
CA LEU A 170 -13.03 -29.21 12.47
C LEU A 170 -12.37 -30.59 12.55
N ILE A 171 -11.03 -30.64 12.62
CA ILE A 171 -10.29 -31.90 12.81
C ILE A 171 -10.65 -32.55 14.15
N VAL A 172 -10.70 -31.77 15.24
CA VAL A 172 -11.06 -32.28 16.57
C VAL A 172 -12.50 -32.81 16.60
N ILE A 173 -13.46 -32.07 16.02
CA ILE A 173 -14.85 -32.52 15.93
C ILE A 173 -14.96 -33.83 15.13
N PHE A 174 -14.25 -33.91 14.00
CA PHE A 174 -14.20 -35.14 13.20
C PHE A 174 -13.60 -36.32 13.99
N MET A 175 -12.53 -36.08 14.74
CA MET A 175 -11.93 -37.10 15.61
C MET A 175 -12.89 -37.55 16.71
N ILE A 176 -13.61 -36.64 17.37
CA ILE A 176 -14.59 -36.96 18.42
C ILE A 176 -15.76 -37.73 17.83
N THR A 177 -16.35 -37.26 16.73
CA THR A 177 -17.48 -37.94 16.07
C THR A 177 -17.08 -39.34 15.63
N LYS A 178 -15.89 -39.50 15.02
CA LYS A 178 -15.35 -40.82 14.65
C LYS A 178 -15.10 -41.69 15.87
N PHE A 179 -14.52 -41.17 16.95
CA PHE A 179 -14.30 -41.91 18.18
C PHE A 179 -15.60 -42.39 18.81
N VAL A 180 -16.62 -41.53 18.84
CA VAL A 180 -17.97 -41.86 19.31
C VAL A 180 -18.59 -42.93 18.42
N GLN A 181 -18.53 -42.79 17.09
CA GLN A 181 -19.03 -43.77 16.13
C GLN A 181 -18.34 -45.14 16.28
N ASP A 182 -17.02 -45.15 16.40
CA ASP A 182 -16.21 -46.37 16.58
C ASP A 182 -16.53 -47.03 17.93
N ARG A 183 -16.69 -46.25 18.99
CA ARG A 183 -17.11 -46.75 20.31
C ARG A 183 -18.54 -47.28 20.31
N HIS A 184 -19.47 -46.63 19.61
CA HIS A 184 -20.83 -47.14 19.42
C HIS A 184 -20.84 -48.43 18.58
N ARG A 185 -20.01 -48.51 17.54
CA ARG A 185 -19.84 -49.73 16.74
C ARG A 185 -19.29 -50.88 17.57
N ALA A 186 -18.29 -50.63 18.42
CA ALA A 186 -17.73 -51.64 19.32
C ALA A 186 -18.74 -52.19 20.36
N ARG A 187 -19.69 -51.37 20.83
CA ARG A 187 -20.75 -51.81 21.75
C ARG A 187 -21.82 -52.68 21.07
N ARG A 188 -22.15 -52.43 19.80
CA ARG A 188 -23.13 -53.25 19.05
C ARG A 188 -22.61 -54.66 18.72
N ASN A 189 -21.30 -54.82 18.56
CA ASN A 189 -20.67 -56.11 18.26
C ASN A 189 -20.52 -57.05 19.48
N ARG A 190 -21.02 -56.65 20.66
CA ARG A 190 -20.98 -57.46 21.90
C ARG A 190 -22.35 -58.03 22.32
N LEU A 191 -23.42 -57.78 21.55
CA LEU A 191 -24.79 -58.22 21.86
C LEU A 191 -25.36 -59.19 20.80
N ARG A 192 -24.50 -59.94 20.12
CA ARG A 192 -24.85 -61.07 19.25
C ARG A 192 -23.90 -62.22 19.51
#